data_AF-A0AAE5WWH3-F1
#
_entry.id   AF-A0AAE5WWH3-F1
#
_cell.length_a   1.000
_cell.length_b   1.000
_cell.length_c   1.000
_cell.angle_alpha   90.00
_cell.angle_beta   90.00
_cell.angle_gamma   90.00
#
_symmetry.space_group_name_H-M   'P 1'
#
loop_
_entity.id
_entity.type
_entity.pdbx_description
1 polymer ?
#
loop_
_entity_poly.entity_id
_entity_poly.type
_entity_poly.pdbx_seq_one_letter_code
_entity_poly.pdbx_strand_id
1 'polypeptide(L)'
;MSYVALYLAVAIPFVAVDAVWLKLMGQRFYLATIGDIARSEPNFWPALVFYLLYPLGLIALAVLPAHAAASSGRAAWLGLLFGFFTYATYDLTNQAVLRNWTTTLSIVDIAWGGLLGAGSAYCGYLAARQFLV
;
A
#
# COMPACT_ATOMS: atom_id res chain seq x y z
N MET A 1 -0.87 11.81 -23.28
CA MET A 1 -1.09 10.37 -22.98
C MET A 1 -1.48 10.25 -21.51
N SER A 2 -2.40 9.34 -21.18
CA SER A 2 -3.39 9.57 -20.12
C SER A 2 -2.87 9.30 -18.70
N TYR A 3 -2.91 10.30 -17.82
CA TYR A 3 -2.73 10.13 -16.37
C TYR A 3 -3.68 9.07 -15.78
N VAL A 4 -4.81 8.79 -16.43
CA VAL A 4 -5.71 7.68 -16.06
C VAL A 4 -5.03 6.33 -16.26
N ALA A 5 -4.30 6.12 -17.35
CA ALA A 5 -3.59 4.86 -17.60
C ALA A 5 -2.47 4.65 -16.58
N LEU A 6 -1.73 5.71 -16.23
CA LEU A 6 -0.73 5.67 -15.16
C LEU A 6 -1.37 5.30 -13.82
N TYR A 7 -2.50 5.94 -13.48
CA TYR A 7 -3.23 5.66 -12.27
C TYR A 7 -3.66 4.20 -12.18
N LEU A 8 -4.26 3.66 -13.23
CA LEU A 8 -4.69 2.26 -13.28
C LEU A 8 -3.51 1.29 -13.20
N ALA A 9 -2.36 1.63 -13.78
CA ALA A 9 -1.14 0.82 -13.72
C ALA A 9 -0.53 0.72 -12.30
N VAL A 10 -0.85 1.65 -11.40
CA VAL A 10 -0.48 1.58 -9.98
C VAL A 10 -1.61 0.96 -9.16
N ALA A 11 -2.85 1.41 -9.37
CA ALA A 11 -4.00 1.02 -8.57
C ALA A 11 -4.37 -0.46 -8.75
N ILE A 12 -4.33 -1.00 -9.97
CA ILE A 12 -4.73 -2.39 -10.22
C ILE A 12 -3.77 -3.37 -9.52
N PRO A 13 -2.42 -3.30 -9.70
CA PRO A 13 -1.52 -4.18 -8.96
C PRO A 13 -1.65 -4.02 -7.44
N PHE A 14 -1.77 -2.79 -6.95
CA PHE A 14 -1.94 -2.50 -5.54
C PHE A 14 -3.17 -3.21 -4.96
N VAL A 15 -4.35 -2.96 -5.53
CA VAL A 15 -5.62 -3.55 -5.07
C VAL A 15 -5.62 -5.07 -5.23
N ALA A 16 -5.12 -5.59 -6.35
CA ALA A 16 -5.15 -7.02 -6.63
C ALA A 16 -4.28 -7.81 -5.64
N VAL A 17 -3.05 -7.35 -5.41
CA VAL A 17 -2.10 -8.01 -4.51
C VAL A 17 -2.57 -7.90 -3.06
N ASP A 18 -3.08 -6.74 -2.66
CA ASP A 18 -3.58 -6.54 -1.31
C ASP A 18 -4.87 -7.32 -1.01
N ALA A 19 -5.78 -7.44 -1.99
CA ALA A 19 -6.98 -8.27 -1.85
C ALA A 19 -6.63 -9.75 -1.62
N VAL A 20 -5.59 -10.27 -2.28
CA VAL A 20 -5.09 -11.62 -2.04
C VAL A 20 -4.54 -11.74 -0.61
N TRP A 21 -3.77 -10.77 -0.15
CA TRP A 21 -3.25 -10.74 1.21
C TRP A 21 -4.36 -10.72 2.25
N LEU A 22 -5.32 -9.80 2.16
CA LEU A 22 -6.45 -9.70 3.09
C LEU A 22 -7.32 -10.97 3.09
N LYS A 23 -7.51 -11.61 1.93
CA LYS A 23 -8.23 -12.89 1.86
C LYS A 23 -7.52 -14.00 2.62
N LEU A 24 -6.18 -14.04 2.59
CA LEU A 24 -5.39 -15.09 3.22
C LEU A 24 -5.09 -14.81 4.69
N MET A 25 -4.75 -13.56 5.02
CA MET A 25 -4.27 -13.14 6.34
C MET A 25 -5.36 -12.50 7.20
N GLY A 26 -6.45 -12.00 6.61
CA GLY A 26 -7.56 -11.35 7.33
C GLY A 26 -8.07 -12.19 8.50
N GLN A 27 -8.47 -13.44 8.22
CA GLN A 27 -8.97 -14.36 9.24
C GLN A 27 -7.85 -14.93 10.12
N ARG A 28 -6.69 -15.26 9.52
CA ARG A 28 -5.63 -16.02 10.18
C ARG A 28 -4.76 -15.20 11.12
N PHE A 29 -4.62 -13.91 10.83
CA PHE A 29 -3.64 -13.05 11.47
C PHE A 29 -4.29 -11.83 12.11
N TYR A 30 -5.04 -11.05 11.33
CA TYR A 30 -5.68 -9.84 11.84
C TYR A 30 -6.80 -10.18 12.81
N LEU A 31 -7.84 -10.90 12.39
CA LEU A 31 -8.97 -11.22 13.29
C LEU A 31 -8.58 -12.11 14.47
N ALA A 32 -7.55 -12.95 14.33
CA ALA A 32 -6.99 -13.71 15.44
C ALA A 32 -6.34 -12.82 16.52
N THR A 33 -5.83 -11.64 16.14
CA THR A 33 -5.13 -10.72 17.04
C THR A 33 -6.05 -9.60 17.55
N ILE A 34 -6.81 -8.99 16.64
CA ILE A 34 -7.63 -7.80 16.89
C ILE A 34 -9.14 -8.08 16.85
N GLY A 35 -9.56 -9.35 16.89
CA GLY A 35 -10.97 -9.74 16.76
C GLY A 35 -11.91 -9.04 17.75
N ASP A 36 -11.46 -8.80 18.98
CA ASP A 36 -12.26 -8.15 20.03
C ASP A 36 -12.59 -6.67 19.74
N ILE A 37 -11.81 -6.02 18.88
CA ILE A 37 -11.98 -4.62 18.48
C ILE A 37 -12.37 -4.48 17.00
N ALA A 38 -12.31 -5.57 16.25
CA ALA A 38 -12.67 -5.60 14.85
C ALA A 38 -14.18 -5.46 14.68
N ARG A 39 -14.58 -4.72 13.65
CA ARG A 39 -15.98 -4.64 13.26
C ARG A 39 -16.42 -5.97 12.61
N SER A 40 -17.64 -6.41 12.92
CA SER A 40 -18.26 -7.59 12.29
C SER A 40 -18.36 -7.46 10.76
N GLU A 41 -18.65 -6.26 10.27
CA GLU A 41 -18.77 -5.95 8.84
C GLU A 41 -17.91 -4.74 8.48
N PRO A 42 -16.83 -4.88 7.69
CA PRO A 42 -15.97 -3.76 7.33
C PRO A 42 -16.73 -2.55 6.76
N ASN A 43 -16.33 -1.33 7.16
CA ASN A 43 -16.91 -0.12 6.56
C ASN A 43 -16.38 0.06 5.14
N PHE A 44 -17.25 -0.04 4.14
CA PHE A 44 -16.89 0.07 2.74
C PHE A 44 -16.33 1.46 2.37
N TRP A 45 -16.91 2.55 2.89
CA TRP A 45 -16.56 3.90 2.43
C TRP A 45 -15.11 4.32 2.74
N PRO A 46 -14.60 4.19 3.98
CA PRO A 46 -13.20 4.47 4.28
C PRO A 46 -12.23 3.58 3.48
N ALA A 47 -12.57 2.31 3.30
CA ALA A 47 -11.75 1.38 2.52
C ALA A 47 -11.66 1.83 1.05
N LEU A 48 -12.80 2.19 0.44
CA LEU A 48 -12.83 2.71 -0.94
C LEU A 48 -11.97 3.98 -1.07
N VAL A 49 -12.11 4.93 -0.15
CA VAL A 49 -11.32 6.16 -0.16
C VAL A 49 -9.83 5.85 -0.04
N PHE A 50 -9.43 4.94 0.85
CA PHE A 50 -8.04 4.50 0.97
C PHE A 50 -7.51 3.91 -0.35
N TYR A 51 -8.23 2.96 -0.94
CA TYR A 51 -7.81 2.32 -2.20
C TYR A 51 -7.75 3.28 -3.39
N LEU A 52 -8.45 4.42 -3.32
CA LEU A 52 -8.35 5.49 -4.32
C LEU A 52 -7.21 6.48 -4.04
N LEU A 53 -6.96 6.82 -2.77
CA LEU A 53 -5.95 7.81 -2.39
C LEU A 53 -4.54 7.26 -2.38
N TYR A 54 -4.36 6.00 -1.94
CA TYR A 54 -3.04 5.41 -1.78
C TYR A 54 -2.24 5.36 -3.11
N PRO A 55 -2.83 4.96 -4.26
CA PRO A 55 -2.14 5.03 -5.55
C PRO A 55 -1.74 6.45 -5.96
N LEU A 56 -2.53 7.48 -5.60
CA LEU A 56 -2.17 8.88 -5.90
C LEU A 56 -0.90 9.30 -5.16
N GLY A 57 -0.78 8.94 -3.88
CA GLY A 57 0.43 9.17 -3.08
C GLY A 57 1.65 8.48 -3.67
N LEU A 58 1.52 7.20 -4.04
CA LEU A 58 2.59 6.44 -4.71
C LEU A 58 3.01 7.09 -6.03
N ILE A 59 2.06 7.56 -6.84
CA ILE A 59 2.36 8.21 -8.11
C ILE A 59 3.17 9.49 -7.87
N ALA A 60 2.69 10.35 -6.98
CA ALA A 60 3.31 11.64 -6.71
C ALA A 60 4.70 11.50 -6.08
N LEU A 61 4.88 10.56 -5.15
CA LEU A 61 6.06 10.50 -4.30
C LEU A 61 7.09 9.43 -4.72
N ALA A 62 6.68 8.43 -5.50
CA ALA A 62 7.57 7.38 -5.97
C ALA A 62 7.68 7.33 -7.49
N VAL A 63 6.55 7.23 -8.21
CA VAL A 63 6.56 6.97 -9.67
C VAL A 63 7.06 8.16 -10.46
N LEU A 64 6.50 9.36 -10.27
CA LEU A 64 6.90 10.54 -11.03
C LEU A 64 8.36 10.95 -10.75
N PRO A 65 8.85 10.99 -9.49
CA PRO A 65 10.26 11.27 -9.22
C PRO A 65 11.20 10.22 -9.82
N ALA A 66 10.81 8.94 -9.83
CA ALA A 66 11.60 7.88 -10.42
C ALA A 66 11.64 7.94 -11.96
N HIS A 67 10.51 8.28 -12.58
CA HIS A 67 10.41 8.53 -14.01
C HIS A 67 11.32 9.69 -14.44
N ALA A 68 11.26 10.82 -13.74
CA ALA A 68 12.15 11.97 -13.99
C ALA A 68 13.64 11.63 -13.84
N ALA A 69 13.98 10.72 -12.92
CA ALA A 69 15.34 10.22 -12.71
C ALA A 69 15.73 9.03 -13.61
N ALA A 70 14.84 8.58 -14.51
CA ALA A 70 15.01 7.39 -15.36
C ALA A 70 15.50 6.14 -14.59
N SER A 71 15.02 5.94 -13.35
CA SER A 71 15.52 4.91 -12.44
C SER A 71 14.41 4.06 -11.85
N SER A 72 14.32 2.80 -12.29
CA SER A 72 13.41 1.80 -11.68
C SER A 72 13.77 1.47 -10.24
N GLY A 73 15.06 1.47 -9.89
CA GLY A 73 15.53 1.29 -8.52
C GLY A 73 15.01 2.40 -7.59
N ARG A 74 14.98 3.64 -8.09
CA ARG A 74 14.37 4.77 -7.36
C ARG A 74 12.85 4.58 -7.18
N ALA A 75 12.14 4.02 -8.16
CA ALA A 75 10.71 3.72 -8.04
C ALA A 75 10.45 2.70 -6.92
N ALA A 76 11.19 1.59 -6.93
CA ALA A 76 11.05 0.55 -5.92
C ALA A 76 11.41 1.07 -4.53
N TRP A 77 12.51 1.83 -4.39
CA TRP A 77 12.95 2.36 -3.10
C TRP A 77 11.99 3.41 -2.52
N LEU A 78 11.56 4.38 -3.33
CA LEU A 78 10.59 5.39 -2.86
C LEU A 78 9.22 4.77 -2.59
N GLY A 79 8.79 3.79 -3.39
CA GLY A 79 7.58 3.03 -3.13
C GLY A 79 7.66 2.23 -1.83
N LEU A 80 8.81 1.61 -1.56
CA LEU A 80 9.09 0.92 -0.31
C LEU A 80 9.00 1.86 0.88
N LEU A 81 9.66 3.01 0.82
CA LEU A 81 9.63 4.00 1.90
C LEU A 81 8.22 4.55 2.12
N PHE A 82 7.50 4.90 1.05
CA PHE A 82 6.12 5.39 1.16
C PHE A 82 5.21 4.36 1.82
N GLY A 83 5.28 3.09 1.39
CA GLY A 83 4.51 2.01 1.99
C GLY A 83 4.91 1.71 3.44
N PHE A 84 6.21 1.68 3.71
CA PHE A 84 6.75 1.51 5.06
C PHE A 84 6.22 2.58 6.01
N PHE A 85 6.32 3.87 5.66
CA PHE A 85 5.91 4.95 6.56
C PHE A 85 4.40 5.02 6.74
N THR A 86 3.62 4.78 5.69
CA THR A 86 2.15 4.81 5.78
C THR A 86 1.62 3.69 6.68
N TYR A 87 2.10 2.46 6.49
CA TYR A 87 1.73 1.33 7.35
C TYR A 87 2.30 1.51 8.75
N ALA A 88 3.56 1.94 8.92
CA ALA A 88 4.12 2.21 10.24
C ALA A 88 3.35 3.28 11.01
N THR A 89 2.87 4.32 10.34
CA THR A 89 2.02 5.34 10.97
C THR A 89 0.73 4.71 11.49
N TYR A 90 0.09 3.85 10.71
CA TYR A 90 -1.14 3.16 11.13
C TYR A 90 -0.86 2.16 12.27
N ASP A 91 0.05 1.20 12.04
CA ASP A 91 0.36 0.11 12.96
C ASP A 91 0.93 0.60 14.29
N LEU A 92 1.93 1.47 14.28
CA LEU A 92 2.58 1.92 15.52
C LEU A 92 1.66 2.84 16.33
N THR A 93 0.82 3.64 15.67
CA THR A 93 -0.18 4.46 16.37
C THR A 93 -1.22 3.56 17.01
N ASN A 94 -1.76 2.59 16.27
CA ASN A 94 -2.73 1.64 16.80
C ASN A 94 -2.13 0.78 17.92
N GLN A 95 -0.89 0.33 17.77
CA GLN A 95 -0.19 -0.41 18.81
C GLN A 95 -0.02 0.39 20.10
N ALA A 96 0.15 1.71 20.00
CA ALA A 96 0.27 2.59 21.16
C ALA A 96 -1.06 2.83 21.88
N VAL A 97 -2.21 2.74 21.20
CA VAL A 97 -3.51 3.17 21.74
C VAL A 97 -4.56 2.05 21.90
N LEU A 98 -4.41 0.93 21.19
CA LEU A 98 -5.36 -0.19 21.19
C LEU A 98 -4.81 -1.37 22.00
N ARG A 99 -5.69 -2.00 22.78
CA ARG A 99 -5.38 -3.25 23.48
C ARG A 99 -5.19 -4.40 22.49
N ASN A 100 -4.37 -5.38 22.86
CA ASN A 100 -4.14 -6.63 22.11
C ASN A 100 -3.51 -6.46 20.71
N TRP A 101 -2.97 -5.29 20.38
CA TRP A 101 -2.18 -5.10 19.17
C TRP A 101 -0.75 -5.64 19.36
N THR A 102 -0.38 -6.69 18.64
CA THR A 102 0.92 -7.35 18.84
C THR A 102 2.02 -6.70 18.01
N THR A 103 3.24 -6.69 18.53
CA THR A 103 4.43 -6.25 17.78
C THR A 103 4.64 -7.07 16.51
N THR A 104 4.30 -8.37 16.54
CA THR A 104 4.38 -9.23 15.36
C THR A 104 3.42 -8.75 14.26
N LEU A 105 2.20 -8.34 14.62
CA LEU A 105 1.25 -7.76 13.67
C LEU A 105 1.83 -6.52 12.99
N SER A 106 2.32 -5.57 13.79
CA SER A 106 2.94 -4.35 13.28
C SER A 106 4.12 -4.64 12.34
N ILE A 107 5.05 -5.51 12.73
CA ILE A 107 6.24 -5.81 11.92
C ILE A 107 5.84 -6.41 10.56
N VAL A 108 4.92 -7.38 10.57
CA VAL A 108 4.49 -8.07 9.35
C VAL A 108 3.73 -7.11 8.43
N ASP A 109 2.81 -6.30 8.98
CA ASP A 109 1.99 -5.40 8.17
C ASP A 109 2.82 -4.24 7.59
N ILE A 110 3.76 -3.69 8.37
CA ILE A 110 4.71 -2.67 7.89
C ILE A 110 5.60 -3.22 6.77
N ALA A 111 6.13 -4.43 6.93
CA ALA A 111 6.95 -5.07 5.91
C ALA A 111 6.12 -5.31 4.63
N TRP A 112 4.88 -5.79 4.79
CA TRP A 112 3.95 -5.97 3.68
C TRP A 112 3.66 -4.66 2.95
N GLY A 113 3.30 -3.59 3.67
CA GLY A 113 3.04 -2.27 3.11
C GLY A 113 4.21 -1.72 2.30
N GLY A 114 5.43 -1.88 2.81
CA GLY A 114 6.66 -1.55 2.09
C GLY A 114 6.82 -2.34 0.79
N LEU A 115 6.71 -3.67 0.83
CA LEU A 115 6.85 -4.52 -0.36
C LEU A 115 5.76 -4.26 -1.40
N LEU A 116 4.52 -4.08 -0.95
CA LEU A 116 3.37 -3.74 -1.78
C LEU A 116 3.54 -2.38 -2.45
N GLY A 117 4.01 -1.37 -1.70
CA GLY A 117 4.35 -0.05 -2.22
C GLY A 117 5.47 -0.11 -3.27
N ALA A 118 6.53 -0.86 -3.01
CA ALA A 118 7.65 -1.05 -3.93
C ALA A 118 7.21 -1.68 -5.25
N GLY A 119 6.46 -2.78 -5.19
CA GLY A 119 5.95 -3.49 -6.36
C GLY A 119 4.99 -2.63 -7.19
N SER A 120 4.06 -1.95 -6.52
CA SER A 120 3.07 -1.09 -7.19
C SER A 120 3.73 0.12 -7.86
N ALA A 121 4.71 0.75 -7.19
CA ALA A 121 5.50 1.85 -7.78
C ALA A 121 6.34 1.39 -8.97
N TYR A 122 6.92 0.18 -8.90
CA TYR A 122 7.66 -0.40 -10.01
C TYR A 122 6.78 -0.63 -11.24
N CYS A 123 5.58 -1.20 -11.07
CA CYS A 123 4.58 -1.31 -12.14
C CYS A 123 4.20 0.06 -12.72
N GLY A 124 3.95 1.05 -11.86
CA GLY A 124 3.69 2.43 -12.26
C GLY A 124 4.81 3.05 -13.07
N TYR A 125 6.07 2.80 -12.70
CA TYR A 125 7.25 3.29 -13.42
C TYR A 125 7.34 2.69 -14.83
N LEU A 126 7.07 1.38 -14.99
CA LEU A 126 7.06 0.75 -16.31
C LEU A 126 6.00 1.38 -17.23
N ALA A 127 4.82 1.67 -16.69
CA ALA A 127 3.75 2.36 -17.42
C ALA A 127 4.12 3.83 -17.71
N ALA A 128 4.70 4.55 -16.74
CA ALA A 128 5.15 5.93 -16.92
C ALA A 128 6.16 6.05 -18.06
N ARG A 129 7.11 5.11 -18.18
CA ARG A 129 8.07 5.09 -19.30
C ARG A 129 7.43 4.94 -20.68
N GLN A 130 6.25 4.31 -20.76
CA GLN A 130 5.54 4.09 -22.03
C GLN A 130 4.58 5.23 -22.36
N PHE A 131 4.00 5.86 -21.33
CA PHE A 131 2.88 6.79 -21.48
C PHE A 131 3.24 8.24 -21.17
N LEU A 132 4.35 8.51 -20.50
CA LEU A 132 4.88 9.85 -20.30
C LEU A 132 6.15 9.96 -21.15
N VAL A 133 6.13 10.90 -22.10
CA VAL A 133 7.26 11.22 -22.99
C VAL A 133 8.25 12.10 -22.26
#